data_AF-A0A3N5QAJ7-F1
#
_entry.id   AF-A0A3N5QAJ7-F1
#
_cell.length_a   1.000
_cell.length_b   1.000
_cell.length_c   1.000
_cell.angle_alpha   90.00
_cell.angle_beta   90.00
_cell.angle_gamma   90.00
#
_symmetry.space_group_name_H-M   'P 1'
#
loop_
_entity.id
_entity.type
_entity.pdbx_description
1 polymer ?
#
loop_
_entity_poly.entity_id
_entity_poly.type
_entity_poly.pdbx_seq_one_letter_code
_entity_poly.pdbx_strand_id
1 'polypeptide(L)' 'MEIKVKGFWEQKKEKLKERFPIIKDEDLNFIEGKEREMIEMLGNKVGKTKEELVFIITRLD' A
#
# COMPACT_ATOMS: atom_id res chain seq x y z
N MET A 1 -8.09 18.30 -11.33
CA MET A 1 -8.93 17.24 -10.74
C MET A 1 -8.21 16.72 -9.52
N GLU A 2 -8.65 17.11 -8.32
CA GLU A 2 -8.14 16.51 -7.08
C GLU A 2 -8.59 15.06 -7.06
N ILE A 3 -7.66 14.14 -7.35
CA ILE A 3 -7.86 12.73 -7.04
C ILE A 3 -8.09 12.71 -5.53
N LYS A 4 -9.29 12.35 -5.08
CA LYS A 4 -9.58 12.15 -3.66
C LYS A 4 -8.71 10.97 -3.20
N VAL A 5 -7.48 11.28 -2.76
CA VAL A 5 -6.41 10.32 -2.41
C VAL A 5 -6.94 9.26 -1.43
N LYS A 6 -7.88 9.65 -0.56
CA LYS A 6 -8.56 8.75 0.38
C LYS A 6 -9.36 7.63 -0.30
N GLY A 7 -10.16 7.94 -1.32
CA GLY A 7 -10.94 6.93 -2.04
C GLY A 7 -10.08 6.01 -2.90
N PHE A 8 -9.02 6.57 -3.48
CA PHE A 8 -8.02 5.82 -4.25
C PHE A 8 -7.26 4.83 -3.35
N TRP A 9 -6.87 5.25 -2.15
CA TRP A 9 -6.11 4.39 -1.24
C TRP A 9 -6.94 3.22 -0.67
N GLU A 10 -8.19 3.44 -0.28
CA GLU A 10 -9.05 2.36 0.22
C GLU A 10 -9.27 1.23 -0.82
N GLN A 11 -9.39 1.58 -2.11
CA GLN A 11 -9.48 0.57 -3.17
C GLN A 11 -8.16 -0.20 -3.38
N LYS A 12 -7.03 0.48 -3.22
CA LYS A 12 -5.70 -0.12 -3.35
C LYS A 12 -5.37 -1.04 -2.18
N LYS A 13 -5.88 -0.76 -0.97
CA LYS A 13 -5.74 -1.60 0.22
C LYS A 13 -6.31 -3.00 0.01
N GLU A 14 -7.55 -3.09 -0.47
CA GLU A 14 -8.20 -4.39 -0.73
C GLU A 14 -7.40 -5.20 -1.76
N LYS A 15 -6.99 -4.57 -2.86
CA LYS A 15 -6.18 -5.20 -3.91
C LYS A 15 -4.79 -5.63 -3.42
N LEU A 16 -4.19 -4.87 -2.51
CA LEU A 16 -2.94 -5.25 -1.85
C LEU A 16 -3.11 -6.52 -1.02
N LYS A 17 -4.22 -6.65 -0.26
CA LYS A 17 -4.53 -7.86 0.52
C LYS A 17 -4.80 -9.07 -0.37
N GLU A 18 -5.53 -8.88 -1.46
CA GLU A 18 -5.77 -9.94 -2.46
C GLU A 18 -4.47 -10.44 -3.07
N ARG A 19 -3.58 -9.52 -3.44
CA ARG A 19 -2.29 -9.86 -4.06
C ARG A 19 -1.26 -10.42 -3.07
N PHE A 20 -1.29 -9.95 -1.83
CA PHE A 20 -0.37 -10.34 -0.77
C PHE A 20 -1.16 -10.77 0.46
N PRO A 21 -1.58 -12.04 0.55
CA PRO A 21 -2.39 -12.56 1.67
C PRO A 21 -1.72 -12.45 3.06
N ILE A 22 -0.42 -12.16 3.09
CA ILE A 22 0.34 -11.89 4.32
C ILE A 22 0.10 -10.47 4.88
N ILE A 23 -0.35 -9.53 4.03
CA ILE A 23 -0.77 -8.19 4.43
C ILE A 23 -2.14 -8.28 5.10
N LYS A 24 -2.24 -7.70 6.29
CA LYS A 24 -3.45 -7.60 7.09
C LYS A 24 -3.88 -6.14 7.21
N ASP A 25 -5.11 -5.92 7.66
CA ASP A 25 -5.65 -4.57 7.86
C ASP A 25 -4.78 -3.71 8.78
N GLU A 26 -4.17 -4.31 9.80
CA GLU A 26 -3.24 -3.62 10.71
C GLU A 26 -2.00 -3.05 10.01
N ASP A 27 -1.53 -3.69 8.93
CA ASP A 27 -0.36 -3.22 8.17
C ASP A 27 -0.69 -2.04 7.26
N LEU A 28 -1.97 -1.83 6.95
CA LEU A 28 -2.48 -0.81 6.03
C LEU A 28 -3.03 0.42 6.78
N ASN A 29 -3.02 0.37 8.11
CA ASN A 29 -3.39 1.48 8.99
C ASN A 29 -2.13 2.29 9.34
N PHE A 30 -1.97 3.46 8.73
CA PHE A 30 -0.89 4.37 9.07
C PHE A 30 -1.42 5.75 9.46
N ILE A 31 -0.62 6.43 10.27
CA ILE A 31 -0.82 7.81 10.64
C ILE A 31 -0.46 8.66 9.41
N GLU A 32 -1.31 9.62 9.04
CA GLU A 32 -1.05 10.57 7.97
C GLU A 32 0.36 11.20 8.11
N GLY A 33 1.13 11.23 7.03
CA GLY A 33 2.54 11.66 7.03
C GLY A 33 3.56 10.54 7.29
N LYS A 34 3.13 9.30 7.57
CA LYS A 34 3.99 8.11 7.72
C LYS A 34 3.95 7.14 6.53
N GLU A 35 3.55 7.61 5.36
CA GLU A 35 3.41 6.79 4.15
C GLU A 35 4.74 6.11 3.80
N ARG A 36 5.86 6.81 3.99
CA ARG A 36 7.20 6.26 3.71
C ARG A 36 7.56 5.07 4.61
N GLU A 37 7.26 5.17 5.89
CA GLU A 37 7.50 4.10 6.88
C GLU A 37 6.62 2.88 6.57
N MET A 38 5.35 3.12 6.20
CA MET A 38 4.44 2.06 5.80
C MET A 38 4.95 1.32 4.56
N ILE A 39 5.33 2.04 3.50
CA ILE A 39 5.83 1.42 2.25
C ILE A 39 7.10 0.60 2.52
N GLU A 40 8.00 1.07 3.39
CA GLU A 40 9.18 0.32 3.80
C GLU A 40 8.82 -0.97 4.55
N MET A 41 7.93 -0.88 5.54
CA MET A 41 7.46 -2.04 6.30
C MET A 41 6.78 -3.08 5.40
N LEU A 42 5.86 -2.63 4.54
CA LEU A 42 5.16 -3.50 3.59
C LEU A 42 6.13 -4.15 2.61
N GLY A 43 7.10 -3.39 2.08
CA GLY A 43 8.12 -3.91 1.18
C GLY A 43 8.91 -5.04 1.82
N ASN A 44 9.39 -4.83 3.06
CA ASN A 44 10.06 -5.87 3.83
C ASN A 44 9.17 -7.10 4.07
N LYS A 45 7.88 -6.89 4.38
CA LYS A 45 6.92 -7.97 4.64
C LYS A 45 6.66 -8.86 3.42
N VAL A 46 6.62 -8.27 2.22
CA VAL A 46 6.36 -9.00 0.96
C VAL A 46 7.63 -9.35 0.18
N GLY A 47 8.82 -9.02 0.72
CA GLY A 47 10.11 -9.26 0.06
C GLY A 47 10.29 -8.46 -1.23
N LYS A 48 9.88 -7.18 -1.22
CA LYS A 48 9.98 -6.23 -2.34
C LYS A 48 10.72 -4.97 -1.92
N THR A 49 11.44 -4.37 -2.87
CA THR A 49 11.98 -3.04 -2.64
C THR A 49 10.85 -2.00 -2.55
N LYS A 50 11.16 -0.82 -2.02
CA LYS A 50 10.19 0.28 -1.95
C LYS A 50 9.68 0.66 -3.34
N GLU A 51 10.58 0.69 -4.31
CA GLU A 51 10.28 1.03 -5.70
C GLU A 51 9.39 -0.01 -6.36
N GLU A 52 9.68 -1.30 -6.17
CA GLU A 52 8.84 -2.40 -6.66
C GLU A 52 7.44 -2.34 -6.07
N LEU A 53 7.33 -2.12 -4.75
CA LEU A 53 6.05 -2.04 -4.08
C LEU A 53 5.23 -0.84 -4.55
N VAL A 54 5.84 0.35 -4.68
CA VAL A 54 5.17 1.54 -5.21
C VAL A 54 4.71 1.32 -6.66
N PHE A 55 5.54 0.68 -7.48
CA PHE A 55 5.18 0.31 -8.84
C PHE A 55 3.98 -0.65 -8.90
N ILE A 56 3.94 -1.64 -8.00
CA ILE A 56 2.78 -2.53 -7.87
C ILE A 56 1.54 -1.73 -7.49
N ILE A 57 1.60 -0.95 -6.41
CA ILE A 57 0.46 -0.17 -5.89
C ILE A 57 -0.09 0.76 -6.97
N THR A 58 0.76 1.51 -7.66
CA THR A 58 0.33 2.45 -8.71
C THR A 58 -0.41 1.74 -9.86
N ARG A 59 -0.09 0.48 -10.15
CA ARG A 59 -0.72 -0.34 -11.21
C ARG A 59 -1.87 -1.26 -10.77
N LEU A 60 -2.26 -1.25 -9.50
CA LEU A 60 -3.43 -2.02 -9.04
C LEU A 60 -4.75 -1.33 -9.48
N ASP A 61 -5.19 -1.55 -10.72
CA ASP A 61 -6.42 -0.96 -11.28
C ASP A 61 -7.65 -1.22 -10.44
#